data_AF-A0A7S8CBQ9-F1
#
_entry.id   AF-A0A7S8CBQ9-F1
#
_cell.length_a   1.000
_cell.length_b   1.000
_cell.length_c   1.000
_cell.angle_alpha   90.00
_cell.angle_beta   90.00
_cell.angle_gamma   90.00
#
_symmetry.space_group_name_H-M   'P 1'
#
loop_
_entity.id
_entity.type
_entity.pdbx_description
1 polymer ?
#
loop_
_entity_poly.entity_id
_entity_poly.type
_entity_poly.pdbx_seq_one_letter_code
_entity_poly.pdbx_strand_id
1 'polypeptide(L)'
;MKIFDNRGVTLIELLITLTIVAILFPVMYGVLISGMKVYENITIDAKLREEADYVSSMIVNTLYANPFDTVEPCKNKENCLSFLSTTSLSGTSYGDNSEYTDITRKDANESGFPIEVAEPTSSIDINGSPVSLQAKYSGSTIELTSCNGEAITDPRTIDSCTEGVIQLRLVVQSKQNDHSVELVSQFGF
;
A
#
# COMPACT_ATOMS: atom_id res chain seq x y z
N MET A 1 -1.36 -70.24 -35.72
CA MET A 1 -1.57 -69.39 -34.55
C MET A 1 -1.93 -68.00 -35.06
N LYS A 2 -3.21 -67.61 -34.99
CA LYS A 2 -3.71 -66.29 -35.42
C LYS A 2 -4.26 -65.60 -34.18
N ILE A 3 -3.57 -64.55 -33.74
CA ILE A 3 -4.12 -63.60 -32.78
C ILE A 3 -4.59 -62.42 -33.63
N PHE A 4 -5.89 -62.37 -33.92
CA PHE A 4 -6.55 -61.16 -34.37
C PHE A 4 -7.47 -60.73 -33.24
N ASP A 5 -6.94 -59.88 -32.38
CA ASP A 5 -7.75 -59.11 -31.44
C ASP A 5 -8.55 -58.08 -32.26
N ASN A 6 -9.84 -58.35 -32.44
CA ASN A 6 -10.80 -57.54 -33.20
C ASN A 6 -11.84 -56.92 -32.25
N ARG A 7 -11.40 -56.38 -31.11
CA ARG A 7 -12.26 -55.61 -30.21
C ARG A 7 -12.32 -54.15 -30.70
N GLY A 8 -13.03 -53.94 -31.82
CA GLY A 8 -13.41 -52.60 -32.26
C GLY A 8 -14.49 -52.00 -31.36
N VAL A 9 -14.47 -50.69 -31.15
CA VAL A 9 -15.52 -49.97 -30.40
C VAL A 9 -16.81 -50.02 -31.21
N THR A 10 -17.91 -50.41 -30.56
CA THR A 10 -19.21 -50.43 -31.24
C THR A 10 -19.76 -49.02 -31.40
N LEU A 11 -20.47 -48.74 -32.50
CA LEU A 11 -21.02 -47.41 -32.79
C LEU A 11 -21.94 -46.90 -31.67
N ILE A 12 -22.70 -47.80 -31.05
CA ILE A 12 -23.60 -47.49 -29.94
C ILE A 12 -22.85 -47.10 -28.67
N GLU A 13 -21.73 -47.76 -28.37
CA GLU A 13 -20.90 -47.50 -27.20
C GLU A 13 -20.19 -46.14 -27.32
N LEU A 14 -19.78 -45.76 -28.53
CA LEU A 14 -19.27 -44.41 -28.81
C LEU A 14 -20.37 -43.35 -28.68
N LEU A 15 -21.59 -43.62 -29.13
CA LEU A 15 -22.71 -42.66 -29.03
C LEU A 15 -23.12 -42.41 -27.56
N ILE A 16 -23.16 -43.47 -26.74
CA ILE A 16 -23.50 -43.35 -25.31
C ILE A 16 -22.41 -42.58 -24.56
N THR A 17 -21.13 -42.85 -24.83
CA THR A 17 -20.04 -42.11 -24.18
C THR A 17 -20.02 -40.64 -24.60
N LEU A 18 -20.24 -40.35 -25.89
CA LEU A 18 -20.32 -38.97 -26.39
C LEU A 18 -21.50 -38.20 -25.78
N THR A 19 -22.66 -38.83 -25.63
CA THR A 19 -23.84 -38.19 -25.03
C THR A 19 -23.63 -37.88 -23.55
N ILE A 20 -23.04 -38.80 -22.77
CA ILE A 20 -22.68 -38.54 -21.36
C ILE A 20 -21.68 -37.38 -21.26
N VAL A 21 -20.65 -37.39 -22.10
CA VAL A 21 -19.62 -36.34 -22.14
C VAL A 21 -20.22 -34.98 -22.53
N ALA A 22 -21.14 -34.94 -23.50
CA ALA A 22 -21.84 -33.72 -23.91
C ALA A 22 -22.69 -33.11 -22.79
N ILE A 23 -23.25 -33.94 -21.89
CA ILE A 23 -24.01 -33.47 -20.71
C ILE A 23 -23.06 -32.93 -19.63
N LEU A 24 -21.90 -33.55 -19.45
CA LEU A 24 -20.94 -33.18 -18.39
C LEU A 24 -20.09 -31.96 -18.73
N PHE A 25 -19.72 -31.77 -20.00
CA PHE A 25 -18.85 -30.67 -20.43
C PHE A 25 -19.35 -29.26 -20.03
N PRO A 26 -20.63 -28.91 -20.21
CA PRO A 26 -21.15 -27.60 -19.82
C PRO A 26 -20.96 -27.31 -18.32
N VAL A 27 -21.15 -28.32 -17.48
CA VAL A 27 -20.98 -28.20 -16.02
C VAL A 27 -19.52 -27.95 -15.67
N MET A 28 -18.61 -28.76 -16.23
CA MET A 28 -17.16 -28.61 -16.03
C MET A 28 -16.67 -27.24 -16.52
N TYR A 29 -17.14 -26.81 -17.69
CA TYR A 29 -16.75 -25.53 -18.29
C TYR A 29 -17.26 -24.34 -17.47
N GLY A 30 -18.49 -24.43 -16.95
CA GLY A 30 -19.06 -23.41 -16.06
C GLY A 30 -18.23 -23.25 -14.78
N VAL A 31 -17.87 -24.36 -14.13
CA VAL A 31 -17.01 -24.34 -12.94
C VAL A 31 -15.62 -23.78 -13.27
N LEU A 32 -15.03 -24.18 -14.40
CA LEU A 32 -13.71 -23.71 -14.81
C LEU A 32 -13.70 -22.19 -15.05
N ILE A 33 -14.68 -21.66 -15.80
CA ILE A 33 -14.79 -20.20 -16.02
C ILE A 33 -14.99 -19.46 -14.70
N SER A 34 -15.87 -19.98 -13.83
CA SER A 34 -16.10 -19.36 -12.53
C SER A 34 -14.83 -19.35 -11.69
N GLY A 35 -14.08 -20.45 -11.67
CA GLY A 35 -12.80 -20.55 -10.97
C GLY A 35 -11.76 -19.58 -11.50
N MET A 36 -11.64 -19.43 -12.83
CA MET A 36 -10.72 -18.46 -13.45
C MET A 36 -11.04 -17.02 -13.04
N LYS A 37 -12.32 -16.62 -13.05
CA LYS A 37 -12.73 -15.27 -12.64
C LYS A 37 -12.44 -14.99 -11.17
N VAL A 38 -12.71 -15.97 -10.30
CA VAL A 38 -12.41 -15.85 -8.86
C VAL A 38 -10.91 -15.73 -8.65
N TYR A 39 -10.11 -16.52 -9.35
CA TYR A 39 -8.65 -16.46 -9.28
C TYR A 39 -8.10 -15.09 -9.73
N GLU A 40 -8.62 -14.55 -10.82
CA GLU A 40 -8.23 -13.22 -11.32
C GLU A 40 -8.53 -12.13 -10.29
N ASN A 41 -9.73 -12.14 -9.70
CA ASN A 41 -10.12 -11.17 -8.67
C ASN A 41 -9.21 -11.25 -7.44
N ILE A 42 -8.98 -12.46 -6.92
CA ILE A 42 -8.08 -12.66 -5.76
C ILE A 42 -6.67 -12.18 -6.08
N THR A 43 -6.19 -12.42 -7.31
CA THR A 43 -4.86 -11.98 -7.74
C THR A 43 -4.76 -10.45 -7.80
N ILE A 44 -5.81 -9.77 -8.28
CA ILE A 44 -5.84 -8.30 -8.33
C ILE A 44 -5.88 -7.73 -6.91
N ASP A 45 -6.75 -8.25 -6.04
CA ASP A 45 -6.85 -7.78 -4.65
C ASP A 45 -5.53 -7.96 -3.89
N ALA A 46 -4.86 -9.11 -4.08
CA ALA A 46 -3.56 -9.36 -3.48
C ALA A 46 -2.51 -8.33 -3.93
N LYS A 47 -2.47 -8.00 -5.23
CA LYS A 47 -1.55 -6.98 -5.76
C LYS A 47 -1.85 -5.58 -5.23
N LEU A 48 -3.12 -5.17 -5.17
CA LEU A 48 -3.49 -3.86 -4.65
C LEU A 48 -3.11 -3.73 -3.17
N ARG A 49 -3.27 -4.81 -2.40
CA ARG A 49 -2.84 -4.86 -0.99
C ARG A 49 -1.32 -4.79 -0.84
N GLU A 50 -0.58 -5.53 -1.67
CA GLU A 50 0.88 -5.49 -1.67
C GLU A 50 1.41 -4.08 -1.98
N GLU A 51 0.80 -3.36 -2.93
CA GLU A 51 1.19 -1.96 -3.18
C GLU A 51 0.84 -1.03 -2.00
N ALA A 52 -0.33 -1.20 -1.37
CA ALA A 52 -0.69 -0.42 -0.18
C ALA A 52 0.29 -0.65 0.99
N ASP A 53 0.64 -1.92 1.22
CA ASP A 53 1.60 -2.33 2.25
C ASP A 53 3.01 -1.82 1.93
N TYR A 54 3.40 -1.81 0.65
CA TYR A 54 4.67 -1.22 0.21
C TYR A 54 4.74 0.28 0.50
N VAL A 55 3.69 1.04 0.18
CA VAL A 55 3.67 2.49 0.45
C VAL A 55 3.67 2.78 1.94
N SER A 56 2.83 2.09 2.72
CA SER A 56 2.82 2.26 4.18
C SER A 56 4.18 1.93 4.80
N SER A 57 4.85 0.89 4.34
CA SER A 57 6.21 0.54 4.76
C SER A 57 7.22 1.63 4.41
N MET A 58 7.11 2.24 3.22
CA MET A 58 7.99 3.33 2.81
C MET A 58 7.77 4.60 3.63
N ILE A 59 6.51 4.95 3.94
CA ILE A 59 6.16 6.05 4.84
C ILE A 59 6.76 5.79 6.22
N VAL A 60 6.48 4.63 6.82
CA VAL A 60 6.98 4.26 8.15
C VAL A 60 8.50 4.27 8.20
N ASN A 61 9.17 3.70 7.20
CA ASN A 61 10.63 3.72 7.10
C ASN A 61 11.18 5.14 7.01
N THR A 62 10.48 6.05 6.32
CA THR A 62 10.89 7.46 6.20
C THR A 62 10.73 8.19 7.53
N LEU A 63 9.63 7.95 8.24
CA LEU A 63 9.37 8.50 9.58
C LEU A 63 10.42 8.04 10.60
N TYR A 64 10.83 6.77 10.56
CA TYR A 64 11.86 6.27 11.46
C TYR A 64 13.29 6.67 11.05
N ALA A 65 13.56 6.84 9.76
CA ALA A 65 14.87 7.27 9.28
C ALA A 65 15.16 8.75 9.57
N ASN A 66 14.11 9.58 9.67
CA ASN A 66 14.23 11.01 9.85
C ASN A 66 13.50 11.43 11.14
N PRO A 67 14.22 11.67 12.25
CA PRO A 67 13.59 12.12 13.48
C PRO A 67 12.97 13.51 13.26
N PHE A 68 11.71 13.66 13.66
CA PHE A 68 10.96 14.89 13.64
C PHE A 68 10.49 15.23 15.06
N ASP A 69 10.34 16.53 15.33
CA ASP A 69 9.88 17.03 16.64
C ASP A 69 8.39 17.41 16.57
N THR A 70 7.93 17.86 15.40
CA THR A 70 6.60 18.43 15.24
C THR A 70 6.00 18.09 13.88
N VAL A 71 4.68 17.92 13.83
CA VAL A 71 3.92 17.66 12.60
C VAL A 71 2.93 18.79 12.38
N GLU A 72 2.84 19.28 11.15
CA GLU A 72 1.90 20.33 10.75
C GLU A 72 1.22 20.01 9.41
N PRO A 73 -0.04 20.42 9.19
CA PRO A 73 -0.69 20.33 7.89
C PRO A 73 -0.06 21.31 6.88
N CYS A 74 0.09 20.88 5.62
CA CYS A 74 0.62 21.76 4.58
C CYS A 74 -0.39 22.85 4.20
N LYS A 75 0.00 24.13 4.35
CA LYS A 75 -0.91 25.29 4.13
C LYS A 75 -1.50 25.40 2.72
N ASN A 76 -0.82 24.86 1.70
CA ASN A 76 -1.16 25.04 0.28
C ASN A 76 -1.63 23.76 -0.44
N LYS A 77 -1.70 22.62 0.25
CA LYS A 77 -2.04 21.33 -0.35
C LYS A 77 -2.97 20.55 0.57
N GLU A 78 -4.04 19.99 0.00
CA GLU A 78 -4.87 19.03 0.73
C GLU A 78 -4.15 17.68 0.81
N ASN A 79 -4.43 16.89 1.86
CA ASN A 79 -3.83 15.56 2.09
C ASN A 79 -2.29 15.56 2.15
N CYS A 80 -1.72 16.59 2.80
CA CYS A 80 -0.28 16.77 2.96
C CYS A 80 0.04 17.10 4.42
N LEU A 81 1.01 16.37 4.98
CA LEU A 81 1.59 16.61 6.30
C LEU A 81 3.08 16.90 6.15
N SER A 82 3.54 17.94 6.85
CA SER A 82 4.94 18.33 6.95
C SER A 82 5.49 17.88 8.29
N PHE A 83 6.59 17.14 8.27
CA PHE A 83 7.30 16.69 9.45
C PHE A 83 8.52 17.58 9.65
N LEU A 84 8.53 18.35 10.73
CA LEU A 84 9.57 19.33 11.01
C LEU A 84 10.50 18.82 12.11
N SER A 85 11.79 18.94 11.87
CA SER A 85 12.84 18.72 12.87
C SER A 85 13.50 20.06 13.18
N THR A 86 13.44 20.46 14.45
CA THR A 86 14.13 21.64 14.98
C THR A 86 15.51 21.28 15.53
N THR A 87 15.80 19.99 15.64
CA THR A 87 17.00 19.50 16.29
C THR A 87 17.80 18.54 15.40
N SER A 88 19.09 18.81 15.22
CA SER A 88 20.01 17.88 14.55
C SER A 88 20.82 17.10 15.57
N LEU A 89 21.02 15.82 15.30
CA LEU A 89 21.93 14.97 16.06
C LEU A 89 23.36 15.24 15.56
N SER A 90 24.21 15.82 16.41
CA SER A 90 25.63 16.06 16.14
C SER A 90 26.46 15.08 16.97
N GLY A 91 27.09 14.12 16.28
CA GLY A 91 28.00 13.16 16.88
C GLY A 91 29.42 13.71 16.94
N THR A 92 30.03 13.76 18.12
CA THR A 92 31.48 13.98 18.27
C THR A 92 32.12 12.69 18.75
N SER A 93 32.95 12.08 17.91
CA SER A 93 33.74 10.90 18.28
C SER A 93 34.92 11.32 19.17
N TYR A 94 35.17 10.56 20.24
CA TYR A 94 36.28 10.79 21.16
C TYR A 94 37.18 9.54 21.24
N GLY A 95 38.50 9.76 21.21
CA GLY A 95 39.53 8.71 21.25
C GLY A 95 40.15 8.37 19.88
N ASP A 96 41.41 7.95 19.89
CA ASP A 96 42.28 7.72 18.70
C ASP A 96 41.74 6.68 17.70
N ASN A 97 40.65 5.97 18.04
CA ASN A 97 39.96 4.99 17.18
C ASN A 97 38.42 5.05 17.30
N SER A 98 37.82 6.19 17.70
CA SER A 98 36.36 6.36 17.81
C SER A 98 35.65 5.31 18.68
N GLU A 99 36.17 5.04 19.88
CA GLU A 99 35.62 4.04 20.80
C GLU A 99 34.31 4.50 21.46
N TYR A 100 34.08 5.82 21.49
CA TYR A 100 32.88 6.46 22.03
C TYR A 100 32.41 7.58 21.11
N THR A 101 31.11 7.59 20.80
CA THR A 101 30.44 8.69 20.10
C THR A 101 29.49 9.36 21.06
N ASP A 102 29.76 10.63 21.37
CA ASP A 102 28.84 11.45 22.12
C ASP A 102 27.83 12.06 21.15
N ILE A 103 26.54 11.82 21.37
CA ILE A 103 25.45 12.33 20.52
C ILE A 103 24.86 13.53 21.24
N THR A 104 25.20 14.73 20.78
CA THR A 104 24.60 15.97 21.28
C THR A 104 23.51 16.44 20.34
N ARG A 105 22.33 16.74 20.90
CA ARG A 105 21.23 17.37 20.18
C ARG A 105 21.51 18.87 20.11
N LYS A 106 21.68 19.41 18.89
CA LYS A 106 21.88 20.83 18.64
C LYS A 106 20.69 21.42 17.90
N ASP A 107 20.33 22.65 18.24
CA ASP A 107 19.38 23.44 17.47
C ASP A 107 19.90 23.55 16.04
N ALA A 108 19.11 23.06 15.08
CA ALA A 108 19.43 23.10 13.67
C ALA A 108 18.50 24.07 12.95
N ASN A 109 18.89 24.48 11.74
CA ASN A 109 17.91 25.07 10.84
C ASN A 109 16.77 24.07 10.62
N GLU A 110 15.53 24.56 10.64
CA GLU A 110 14.33 23.77 10.37
C GLU A 110 14.56 22.93 9.10
N SER A 111 14.65 21.62 9.30
CA SER A 111 14.71 20.64 8.21
C SER A 111 13.49 19.76 8.34
N GLY A 112 12.65 19.78 7.31
CA GLY A 112 11.46 18.95 7.28
C GLY A 112 11.31 18.21 5.96
N PHE A 113 10.50 17.16 6.01
CA PHE A 113 10.12 16.40 4.83
C PHE A 113 8.59 16.32 4.74
N PRO A 114 7.99 16.69 3.60
CA PRO A 114 6.56 16.52 3.40
C PRO A 114 6.23 15.09 2.97
N ILE A 115 5.07 14.60 3.39
CA ILE A 115 4.42 13.43 2.81
C ILE A 115 3.09 13.91 2.25
N GLU A 116 2.86 13.67 0.96
CA GLU A 116 1.66 14.15 0.27
C GLU A 116 1.07 13.10 -0.68
N VAL A 117 -0.26 13.14 -0.81
CA VAL A 117 -0.96 12.45 -1.88
C VAL A 117 -1.05 13.44 -3.06
N ALA A 118 -0.19 13.25 -4.07
CA ALA A 118 -0.10 14.18 -5.19
C ALA A 118 -1.30 14.04 -6.14
N GLU A 119 -2.08 15.11 -6.25
CA GLU A 119 -3.07 15.32 -7.32
C GLU A 119 -2.43 16.08 -8.49
N PRO A 120 -2.79 15.82 -9.77
CA PRO A 120 -3.85 14.93 -10.26
C PRO A 120 -3.40 13.46 -10.48
N THR A 121 -2.12 13.15 -10.23
CA THR A 121 -1.49 11.88 -10.62
C THR A 121 -1.64 10.76 -9.60
N SER A 122 -2.52 10.86 -8.60
CA SER A 122 -2.89 9.73 -7.73
C SER A 122 -1.68 8.92 -7.22
N SER A 123 -0.58 9.62 -6.91
CA SER A 123 0.72 9.05 -6.53
C SER A 123 1.06 9.57 -5.15
N ILE A 124 1.70 8.74 -4.34
CA ILE A 124 2.15 9.16 -3.01
C ILE A 124 3.57 9.69 -3.18
N ASP A 125 3.78 10.93 -2.77
CA ASP A 125 5.08 11.58 -2.78
C ASP A 125 5.62 11.61 -1.34
N ILE A 126 6.82 11.06 -1.19
CA ILE A 126 7.54 11.02 0.08
C ILE A 126 8.80 11.85 -0.13
N ASN A 127 8.84 13.02 0.52
CA ASN A 127 9.99 13.93 0.48
C ASN A 127 10.41 14.38 -0.94
N GLY A 128 9.43 14.71 -1.79
CA GLY A 128 9.65 15.14 -3.18
C GLY A 128 10.00 14.01 -4.15
N SER A 129 9.91 12.76 -3.71
CA SER A 129 10.12 11.56 -4.52
C SER A 129 8.80 10.82 -4.72
N PRO A 130 8.19 10.89 -5.92
CA PRO A 130 6.96 10.16 -6.19
C PRO A 130 7.23 8.65 -6.19
N VAL A 131 6.46 7.91 -5.42
CA VAL A 131 6.50 6.46 -5.41
C VAL A 131 5.87 5.95 -6.71
N SER A 132 6.66 5.23 -7.52
CA SER A 132 6.19 4.67 -8.80
C SER A 132 5.28 3.48 -8.55
N LEU A 133 3.98 3.64 -8.83
CA LEU A 133 2.96 2.64 -8.51
C LEU A 133 2.14 2.27 -9.75
N GLN A 134 1.70 1.02 -9.83
CA GLN A 134 0.86 0.56 -10.94
C GLN A 134 -0.62 0.83 -10.67
N ALA A 135 -1.05 1.00 -9.41
CA ALA A 135 -2.39 1.43 -9.04
C ALA A 135 -2.58 2.96 -9.06
N LYS A 136 -3.82 3.41 -8.91
CA LYS A 136 -4.23 4.79 -8.65
C LYS A 136 -4.61 4.92 -7.18
N TYR A 137 -4.20 6.01 -6.53
CA TYR A 137 -4.50 6.29 -5.12
C TYR A 137 -5.57 7.35 -4.94
N SER A 138 -6.47 7.53 -5.92
CA SER A 138 -7.49 8.58 -5.92
C SER A 138 -8.43 8.41 -4.70
N GLY A 139 -8.59 9.49 -3.93
CA GLY A 139 -9.38 9.48 -2.70
C GLY A 139 -8.64 8.95 -1.46
N SER A 140 -7.33 8.68 -1.56
CA SER A 140 -6.48 8.46 -0.39
C SER A 140 -6.27 9.75 0.38
N THR A 141 -6.24 9.69 1.71
CA THR A 141 -6.05 10.85 2.58
C THR A 141 -5.01 10.58 3.66
N ILE A 142 -4.32 11.64 4.08
CA ILE A 142 -3.35 11.65 5.17
C ILE A 142 -3.73 12.81 6.08
N GLU A 143 -4.17 12.50 7.29
CA GLU A 143 -4.78 13.48 8.19
C GLU A 143 -4.34 13.24 9.63
N LEU A 144 -4.23 14.32 10.40
CA LEU A 144 -4.09 14.25 11.85
C LEU A 144 -5.48 14.04 12.48
N THR A 145 -5.62 13.01 13.31
CA THR A 145 -6.87 12.70 14.03
C THR A 145 -6.82 13.13 15.50
N SER A 146 -5.62 13.19 16.09
CA SER A 146 -5.39 13.83 17.39
C SER A 146 -4.08 14.60 17.42
N CYS A 147 -4.02 15.61 18.28
CA CYS A 147 -2.86 16.48 18.50
C CYS A 147 -2.81 16.90 19.96
N ASN A 148 -1.65 16.74 20.62
CA ASN A 148 -1.40 17.14 21.99
C ASN A 148 -2.48 16.63 22.98
N GLY A 149 -2.94 15.39 22.77
CA GLY A 149 -3.96 14.73 23.59
C GLY A 149 -5.43 15.08 23.25
N GLU A 150 -5.68 15.97 22.30
CA GLU A 150 -7.03 16.38 21.90
C GLU A 150 -7.42 15.81 20.52
N ALA A 151 -8.69 15.42 20.39
CA ALA A 151 -9.24 14.99 19.11
C ALA A 151 -9.45 16.19 18.19
N ILE A 152 -9.09 16.03 16.93
CA ILE A 152 -9.14 17.11 15.95
C ILE A 152 -10.44 17.00 15.16
N THR A 153 -11.19 18.10 15.09
CA THR A 153 -12.37 18.22 14.23
C THR A 153 -12.06 18.84 12.87
N ASP A 154 -11.06 19.72 12.78
CA ASP A 154 -10.55 20.27 11.52
C ASP A 154 -9.01 20.30 11.53
N PRO A 155 -8.34 19.43 10.74
CA PRO A 155 -6.89 19.36 10.64
C PRO A 155 -6.23 20.66 10.21
N ARG A 156 -6.93 21.58 9.52
CA ARG A 156 -6.35 22.83 8.99
C ARG A 156 -6.20 23.93 10.03
N THR A 157 -6.83 23.76 11.19
CA THR A 157 -6.79 24.75 12.27
C THR A 157 -5.58 24.59 13.19
N ILE A 158 -4.76 23.59 12.91
CA ILE A 158 -3.62 23.21 13.71
C ILE A 158 -2.37 23.83 13.13
N ASP A 159 -1.67 24.60 13.95
CA ASP A 159 -0.36 25.13 13.58
C ASP A 159 0.72 24.06 13.72
N SER A 160 0.79 23.35 14.85
CA SER A 160 1.83 22.35 15.08
C SER A 160 1.48 21.34 16.18
N CYS A 161 1.88 20.07 16.00
CA CYS A 161 1.62 18.96 16.92
C CYS A 161 2.91 18.26 17.31
N THR A 162 3.19 18.17 18.61
CA THR A 162 4.38 17.46 19.14
C THR A 162 4.08 15.99 19.40
N GLU A 163 2.84 15.68 19.78
CA GLU A 163 2.36 14.31 19.97
C GLU A 163 0.98 14.17 19.34
N GLY A 164 0.63 12.99 18.85
CA GLY A 164 -0.66 12.81 18.19
C GLY A 164 -0.84 11.50 17.45
N VAL A 165 -1.95 11.39 16.72
CA VAL A 165 -2.26 10.24 15.87
C VAL A 165 -2.46 10.71 14.44
N ILE A 166 -1.68 10.13 13.53
CA ILE A 166 -1.79 10.30 12.09
C ILE A 166 -2.63 9.14 11.57
N GLN A 167 -3.67 9.46 10.80
CA GLN A 167 -4.44 8.48 10.06
C GLN A 167 -4.07 8.53 8.58
N LEU A 168 -3.65 7.38 8.07
CA LEU A 168 -3.38 7.13 6.67
C LEU A 168 -4.53 6.28 6.11
N ARG A 169 -5.31 6.85 5.20
CA ARG A 169 -6.38 6.14 4.48
C ARG A 169 -5.97 5.99 3.02
N LEU A 170 -5.56 4.78 2.63
CA LEU A 170 -5.16 4.46 1.27
C LEU A 170 -6.33 3.84 0.52
N VAL A 171 -6.79 4.49 -0.53
CA VAL A 171 -7.77 3.95 -1.48
C VAL A 171 -7.01 3.56 -2.74
N VAL A 172 -6.69 2.28 -2.86
CA VAL A 172 -5.86 1.74 -3.94
C VAL A 172 -6.75 1.13 -5.01
N GLN A 173 -6.77 1.74 -6.19
CA GLN A 173 -7.61 1.36 -7.31
C GLN A 173 -6.78 0.82 -8.46
N SER A 174 -7.22 -0.28 -9.06
CA SER A 174 -6.55 -0.79 -10.26
C SER A 174 -6.72 0.17 -11.45
N LYS A 175 -5.70 0.24 -12.32
CA LYS A 175 -5.78 1.04 -13.56
C LYS A 175 -6.68 0.40 -14.63
N GLN A 176 -6.92 -0.91 -14.54
CA GLN A 176 -7.59 -1.68 -15.59
C GLN A 176 -9.07 -1.97 -15.29
N ASN A 177 -9.45 -1.97 -14.01
CA ASN A 177 -10.80 -2.28 -13.55
C ASN A 177 -11.16 -1.41 -12.34
N ASP A 178 -12.45 -1.18 -12.13
CA ASP A 178 -13.00 -0.33 -11.05
C ASP A 178 -12.95 -1.02 -9.66
N HIS A 179 -12.04 -1.97 -9.50
CA HIS A 179 -11.77 -2.66 -8.25
C HIS A 179 -10.87 -1.78 -7.38
N SER A 180 -11.29 -1.60 -6.14
CA SER A 180 -10.59 -0.82 -5.14
C SER A 180 -10.46 -1.58 -3.83
N VAL A 181 -9.34 -1.35 -3.16
CA VAL A 181 -9.07 -1.82 -1.80
C VAL A 181 -8.81 -0.60 -0.93
N GLU A 182 -9.44 -0.56 0.24
CA GLU A 182 -9.20 0.47 1.23
C GLU A 182 -8.37 -0.09 2.38
N LEU A 183 -7.31 0.62 2.74
CA LEU A 183 -6.45 0.31 3.87
C LEU A 183 -6.38 1.54 4.78
N VAL A 184 -6.74 1.34 6.05
CA VAL A 184 -6.68 2.38 7.08
C VAL A 184 -5.58 1.99 8.06
N SER A 185 -4.61 2.89 8.23
CA SER A 185 -3.55 2.75 9.23
C SER A 185 -3.53 3.98 10.14
N GLN A 186 -3.19 3.76 11.40
CA GLN A 186 -3.04 4.82 12.39
C GLN A 186 -1.67 4.71 13.05
N PHE A 187 -0.98 5.84 13.14
CA PHE A 187 0.37 5.94 13.69
C PHE A 187 0.37 6.99 14.81
N GLY A 188 0.73 6.56 16.02
CA GLY A 188 1.02 7.47 17.11
C GLY A 188 2.45 7.98 17.01
N PHE A 189 2.67 9.25 17.32
CA PHE A 189 3.99 9.86 17.44
C PHE A 189 4.05 10.68 18.73
#